data_AF-V9Z4E8-F1
#
_entry.id   AF-V9Z4E8-F1
#
_cell.length_a   1.000
_cell.length_b   1.000
_cell.length_c   1.000
_cell.angle_alpha   90.00
_cell.angle_beta   90.00
_cell.angle_gamma   90.00
#
_symmetry.space_group_name_H-M   'P 1'
#
loop_
_entity.id
_entity.type
_entity.pdbx_description
1 polymer ?
#
loop_
_entity_poly.entity_id
_entity_poly.type
_entity_poly.pdbx_seq_one_letter_code
_entity_poly.pdbx_strand_id
1 'polypeptide(L)'
;MRPALRNAVMTTTATAVLLGGLAAVATPASAVGSSACTRNDRNHSVWGPNLEWPNIRTGPGVAYKSKGHLDSAGEFWVECSAVNRYGNRWYYGESLSSGSYGTKGWVAASWF
;
A
#
# COMPACT_ATOMS: atom_id res chain seq x y z
N MET A 1 27.69 11.59 38.98
CA MET A 1 27.01 10.29 39.10
C MET A 1 25.70 10.48 39.86
N ARG A 2 24.56 10.43 39.17
CA ARG A 2 23.21 10.21 39.72
C ARG A 2 22.38 9.53 38.62
N PRO A 3 22.00 8.25 38.77
CA PRO A 3 21.15 7.56 37.81
C PRO A 3 19.68 7.60 38.24
N ALA A 4 18.76 7.75 37.30
CA ALA A 4 17.34 7.41 37.45
C ALA A 4 16.75 7.25 36.03
N LEU A 5 16.54 5.99 35.60
CA LEU A 5 15.23 5.31 35.57
C LEU A 5 14.39 5.76 34.36
N ARG A 6 14.48 5.03 33.24
CA ARG A 6 13.58 3.93 32.84
C ARG A 6 12.14 4.40 32.59
N ASN A 7 11.87 4.78 31.34
CA ASN A 7 10.54 4.69 30.72
C ASN A 7 10.72 3.84 29.45
N ALA A 8 9.82 2.99 28.98
CA ALA A 8 8.72 2.25 29.54
C ALA A 8 8.46 1.18 28.45
N VAL A 9 8.41 -0.09 28.83
CA VAL A 9 8.07 -1.19 27.93
C VAL A 9 6.62 -1.00 27.48
N MET A 10 6.39 -0.88 26.17
CA MET A 10 5.07 -1.02 25.56
C MET A 10 5.05 -2.35 24.80
N THR A 11 4.84 -3.43 25.53
CA THR A 11 4.34 -4.70 24.99
C THR A 11 2.88 -4.49 24.65
N THR A 12 2.55 -4.51 23.35
CA THR A 12 1.17 -4.77 22.90
C THR A 12 1.21 -5.98 21.99
N THR A 13 1.25 -7.16 22.60
CA THR A 13 0.82 -8.40 21.98
C THR A 13 -0.68 -8.32 21.75
N ALA A 14 -1.10 -8.09 20.52
CA ALA A 14 -2.47 -8.34 20.08
C ALA A 14 -2.47 -9.55 19.15
N THR A 15 -2.41 -10.75 19.73
CA THR A 15 -2.86 -11.97 19.05
C THR A 15 -4.38 -11.96 19.04
N ALA A 16 -4.98 -11.55 17.92
CA ALA A 16 -6.40 -11.81 17.66
C ALA A 16 -6.50 -13.04 16.74
N VAL A 17 -6.86 -14.17 17.32
CA VAL A 17 -7.29 -15.37 16.59
C VAL A 17 -8.80 -15.26 16.42
N LEU A 18 -9.29 -15.23 15.18
CA LEU A 18 -10.71 -15.37 14.86
C LEU A 18 -10.86 -16.49 13.83
N LEU A 19 -11.41 -17.62 14.28
CA LEU A 19 -11.88 -18.74 13.46
C LEU A 19 -13.41 -18.63 13.30
N GLY A 20 -13.89 -18.78 12.06
CA GLY A 20 -15.23 -19.32 11.78
C GLY A 20 -16.32 -18.33 11.41
N GLY A 21 -16.75 -18.36 10.13
CA GLY A 21 -17.98 -17.74 9.65
C GLY A 21 -17.95 -17.48 8.13
N LEU A 22 -18.42 -18.45 7.34
CA LEU A 22 -18.66 -18.28 5.91
C LEU A 22 -19.92 -17.43 5.69
N ALA A 23 -19.79 -16.11 5.89
CA ALA A 23 -20.66 -15.15 5.24
C ALA A 23 -19.92 -14.66 4.00
N ALA A 24 -20.55 -14.72 2.83
CA ALA A 24 -20.10 -14.00 1.64
C ALA A 24 -20.29 -12.50 1.88
N VAL A 25 -19.51 -11.94 2.80
CA VAL A 25 -19.40 -10.51 3.00
C VAL A 25 -18.64 -9.99 1.79
N ALA A 26 -19.29 -9.15 0.98
CA ALA A 26 -18.55 -8.21 0.15
C ALA A 26 -17.67 -7.43 1.12
N THR A 27 -16.39 -7.81 1.19
CA THR A 27 -15.45 -7.17 2.10
C THR A 27 -15.48 -5.69 1.73
N PRO A 28 -15.91 -4.76 2.61
CA PRO A 28 -15.58 -3.38 2.37
C PRO A 28 -14.07 -3.38 2.22
N ALA A 29 -13.58 -2.91 1.07
CA ALA A 29 -12.17 -2.94 0.76
C ALA A 29 -11.46 -1.94 1.69
N SER A 30 -11.26 -2.37 2.95
CA SER A 30 -10.62 -1.62 4.01
C SER A 30 -9.25 -1.19 3.51
N ALA A 31 -8.85 0.03 3.80
CA ALA A 31 -7.54 0.48 3.41
C ALA A 31 -6.47 -0.42 4.05
N VAL A 32 -5.64 -1.03 3.21
CA VAL A 32 -4.50 -1.83 3.61
C VAL A 32 -3.26 -1.10 3.12
N GLY A 33 -2.46 -0.60 4.06
CA GLY A 33 -1.17 0.02 3.74
C GLY A 33 -0.14 -1.05 3.37
N SER A 34 1.11 -0.83 3.76
CA SER A 34 2.20 -1.81 3.58
C SER A 34 1.96 -3.16 4.27
N SER A 35 0.96 -3.30 5.14
CA SER A 35 0.61 -4.59 5.74
C SER A 35 0.18 -5.65 4.72
N ALA A 36 -0.23 -5.25 3.51
CA ALA A 36 -0.54 -6.18 2.43
C ALA A 36 0.67 -6.51 1.52
N CYS A 37 1.86 -5.96 1.79
CA CYS A 37 3.09 -6.33 1.08
C CYS A 37 3.38 -7.83 1.22
N THR A 38 3.65 -8.51 0.12
CA THR A 38 4.13 -9.91 0.13
C THR A 38 5.57 -10.02 -0.35
N ARG A 39 6.14 -8.97 -0.93
CA ARG A 39 7.52 -8.92 -1.41
C ARG A 39 8.12 -7.54 -1.18
N ASN A 40 9.36 -7.51 -0.72
CA ASN A 40 10.16 -6.30 -0.63
C ASN A 40 10.82 -6.01 -1.99
N ASP A 41 10.58 -4.81 -2.52
CA ASP A 41 11.05 -4.37 -3.85
C ASP A 41 12.30 -3.50 -3.79
N ARG A 42 12.94 -3.42 -2.62
CA ARG A 42 14.21 -2.73 -2.38
C ARG A 42 14.20 -1.24 -2.78
N ASN A 43 13.05 -0.59 -2.70
CA ASN A 43 12.90 0.86 -2.86
C ASN A 43 13.45 1.38 -4.21
N HIS A 44 12.57 1.60 -5.19
CA HIS A 44 12.96 2.13 -6.49
C HIS A 44 11.86 2.99 -7.12
N SER A 45 12.25 3.88 -8.03
CA SER A 45 11.30 4.69 -8.80
C SER A 45 10.81 3.95 -10.04
N VAL A 46 9.53 4.14 -10.34
CA VAL A 46 8.90 3.80 -11.62
C VAL A 46 8.16 5.02 -12.15
N TRP A 47 8.01 5.11 -13.47
CA TRP A 47 7.35 6.26 -14.11
C TRP A 47 6.08 5.83 -14.80
N GLY A 48 4.99 6.53 -14.49
CA GLY A 48 3.70 6.28 -15.10
C GLY A 48 3.74 6.46 -16.62
N PRO A 49 2.75 5.91 -17.33
CA PRO A 49 2.64 6.05 -18.78
C PRO A 49 2.43 7.52 -19.18
N ASN A 50 2.79 7.83 -20.43
CA ASN A 50 2.46 9.11 -21.04
C ASN A 50 0.97 9.18 -21.37
N LEU A 51 0.32 10.30 -21.05
CA LEU A 51 -1.08 10.62 -21.35
C LEU A 51 -2.11 9.69 -20.69
N GLU A 52 -1.74 9.00 -19.61
CA GLU A 52 -2.69 8.28 -18.76
C GLU A 52 -2.49 8.62 -17.28
N TRP A 53 -3.49 8.31 -16.46
CA TRP A 53 -3.54 8.70 -15.05
C TRP A 53 -3.87 7.50 -14.15
N PRO A 54 -2.89 6.61 -13.88
CA PRO A 54 -3.10 5.42 -13.06
C PRO A 54 -3.71 5.74 -11.69
N ASN A 55 -4.73 4.99 -11.28
CA ASN A 55 -5.34 5.19 -9.96
C ASN A 55 -4.40 4.73 -8.84
N ILE A 56 -4.24 5.58 -7.82
CA ILE A 56 -3.63 5.24 -6.53
C ILE A 56 -4.73 4.72 -5.62
N ARG A 57 -4.61 3.49 -5.14
CA ARG A 57 -5.69 2.79 -4.41
C ARG A 57 -5.37 2.54 -2.95
N THR A 58 -6.43 2.29 -2.18
CA THR A 58 -6.33 1.91 -0.76
C THR A 58 -5.86 0.48 -0.53
N GLY A 59 -5.67 -0.34 -1.58
CA GLY A 59 -5.20 -1.72 -1.49
C GLY A 59 -4.87 -2.32 -2.86
N PRO A 60 -4.25 -3.52 -2.89
CA PRO A 60 -3.74 -4.16 -4.11
C PRO A 60 -4.86 -4.79 -4.95
N GLY A 61 -5.68 -3.96 -5.59
CA GLY A 61 -6.77 -4.44 -6.44
C GLY A 61 -7.74 -3.35 -6.88
N VAL A 62 -8.40 -3.57 -8.01
CA VAL A 62 -9.40 -2.61 -8.55
C VAL A 62 -10.67 -2.49 -7.70
N ALA A 63 -10.92 -3.46 -6.82
CA ALA A 63 -12.02 -3.39 -5.85
C ALA A 63 -11.75 -2.42 -4.68
N TYR A 64 -10.48 -2.04 -4.45
CA TYR A 64 -10.12 -1.04 -3.44
C TYR A 64 -10.40 0.37 -3.95
N LYS A 65 -10.80 1.26 -3.03
CA LYS A 65 -11.16 2.64 -3.37
C LYS A 65 -9.97 3.39 -3.96
N SER A 66 -10.24 4.26 -4.93
CA SER A 66 -9.25 5.23 -5.41
C SER A 66 -9.08 6.33 -4.36
N LYS A 67 -7.83 6.75 -4.17
CA LYS A 67 -7.43 7.91 -3.34
C LYS A 67 -7.03 9.11 -4.20
N GLY A 68 -6.99 8.94 -5.52
CA GLY A 68 -6.42 9.89 -6.47
C GLY A 68 -5.76 9.15 -7.63
N HIS A 69 -5.03 9.89 -8.46
CA HIS A 69 -4.30 9.34 -9.59
C HIS A 69 -2.85 9.83 -9.61
N LEU A 70 -1.98 9.01 -10.19
CA LEU A 70 -0.65 9.42 -10.60
C LEU A 70 -0.78 10.33 -11.82
N ASP A 71 0.03 11.39 -11.90
CA ASP A 71 0.06 12.23 -13.08
C ASP A 71 0.62 11.43 -14.27
N SER A 72 0.29 11.86 -15.49
CA SER A 72 0.94 11.38 -16.71
C SER A 72 2.46 11.57 -16.61
N ALA A 73 3.24 10.55 -16.98
CA ALA A 73 4.70 10.52 -16.84
C ALA A 73 5.19 10.77 -15.40
N GLY A 74 4.30 10.61 -14.42
CA GLY A 74 4.56 10.88 -13.03
C GLY A 74 5.44 9.82 -12.37
N GLU A 75 6.35 10.24 -11.50
CA GLU A 75 7.19 9.33 -10.73
C GLU A 75 6.43 8.74 -9.53
N PHE A 76 6.62 7.45 -9.30
CA PHE A 76 6.11 6.71 -8.15
C PHE A 76 7.24 5.94 -7.48
N TRP A 77 7.43 6.17 -6.18
CA TRP A 77 8.44 5.50 -5.36
C TRP A 77 7.89 4.20 -4.78
N VAL A 78 8.33 3.06 -5.29
CA VAL A 78 7.89 1.72 -4.89
C VAL A 78 8.64 1.26 -3.65
N GLU A 79 7.93 0.98 -2.56
CA GLU A 79 8.50 0.37 -1.35
C GLU A 79 8.46 -1.17 -1.42
N CYS A 80 7.32 -1.70 -1.88
CA CYS A 80 7.05 -3.14 -1.88
C CYS A 80 6.04 -3.51 -2.97
N SER A 81 5.79 -4.81 -3.14
CA SER A 81 4.71 -5.32 -3.98
C SER A 81 3.88 -6.39 -3.31
N ALA A 82 2.69 -6.57 -3.87
CA ALA A 82 1.80 -7.68 -3.57
C ALA A 82 1.24 -8.24 -4.88
N VAL A 83 0.94 -9.54 -4.87
CA VAL A 83 0.15 -10.17 -5.93
C VAL A 83 -1.23 -10.42 -5.35
N ASN A 84 -2.26 -9.88 -6.00
CA ASN A 84 -3.63 -10.06 -5.54
C ASN A 84 -4.16 -11.46 -5.88
N ARG A 85 -5.36 -11.81 -5.39
CA ARG A 85 -5.98 -13.13 -5.64
C ARG A 85 -6.22 -13.46 -7.13
N TYR A 86 -6.12 -12.46 -8.01
CA TYR A 86 -6.29 -12.58 -9.46
C TYR A 86 -4.95 -12.68 -10.20
N GLY A 87 -3.82 -12.81 -9.49
CA GLY A 87 -2.49 -12.91 -10.09
C GLY A 87 -1.89 -11.57 -10.55
N ASN A 88 -2.57 -10.44 -10.32
CA ASN A 88 -2.07 -9.13 -10.73
C ASN A 88 -1.10 -8.57 -9.69
N ARG A 89 0.05 -8.08 -10.14
CA ARG A 89 1.02 -7.38 -9.29
C ARG A 89 0.59 -5.93 -9.06
N TRP A 90 0.75 -5.49 -7.83
CA TRP A 90 0.53 -4.12 -7.39
C TRP A 90 1.75 -3.61 -6.64
N TYR A 91 2.14 -2.37 -6.90
CA TYR A 91 3.19 -1.68 -6.17
C TYR A 91 2.56 -0.83 -5.08
N TYR A 92 3.08 -0.94 -3.86
CA TYR A 92 2.79 -0.02 -2.79
C TYR A 92 3.93 0.97 -2.65
N GLY A 93 3.59 2.23 -2.42
CA GLY A 93 4.58 3.28 -2.42
C GLY A 93 3.95 4.65 -2.27
N GLU A 94 4.71 5.65 -2.69
CA GLU A 94 4.39 7.06 -2.58
C GLU A 94 4.50 7.74 -3.94
N SER A 95 3.49 8.53 -4.31
CA SER A 95 3.59 9.37 -5.50
C SER A 95 4.57 10.50 -5.26
N LEU A 96 5.51 10.68 -6.19
CA LEU A 96 6.40 11.83 -6.28
C LEU A 96 5.94 12.79 -7.40
N SER A 97 4.75 12.54 -7.96
CA SER A 97 4.15 13.36 -9.02
C SER A 97 3.50 14.61 -8.46
N SER A 98 3.54 15.72 -9.20
CA SER A 98 3.09 17.03 -8.73
C SER A 98 1.68 17.05 -8.12
N GLY A 99 0.67 16.50 -8.82
CA GLY A 99 -0.74 16.54 -8.43
C GLY A 99 -1.11 15.55 -7.32
N SER A 100 -0.27 14.57 -7.04
CA SER A 100 -0.50 13.55 -6.01
C SER A 100 0.68 13.35 -5.05
N TYR A 101 1.58 14.33 -4.98
CA TYR A 101 2.81 14.23 -4.19
C TYR A 101 2.51 13.84 -2.74
N GLY A 102 3.24 12.86 -2.22
CA GLY A 102 3.05 12.35 -0.85
C GLY A 102 1.90 11.36 -0.70
N THR A 103 1.11 11.11 -1.74
CA THR A 103 -0.01 10.17 -1.67
C THR A 103 0.52 8.74 -1.65
N LYS A 104 0.44 8.10 -0.47
CA LYS A 104 0.72 6.67 -0.35
C LYS A 104 -0.45 5.80 -0.78
N GLY A 105 -0.16 4.70 -1.47
CA GLY A 105 -1.17 3.73 -1.85
C GLY A 105 -0.65 2.69 -2.83
N TRP A 106 -1.59 2.03 -3.51
CA TRP A 106 -1.33 0.93 -4.41
C TRP A 106 -1.61 1.31 -5.86
N VAL A 107 -0.64 1.09 -6.74
CA VAL A 107 -0.78 1.26 -8.19
C VAL A 107 -0.60 -0.10 -8.88
N ALA A 108 -1.32 -0.32 -9.98
CA ALA A 108 -1.15 -1.57 -10.73
C ALA A 108 0.22 -1.56 -11.41
N ALA A 109 0.99 -2.64 -11.24
CA ALA A 109 2.33 -2.71 -11.79
C ALA A 109 2.36 -2.73 -13.32
N SER A 110 1.25 -3.12 -13.97
CA SER A 110 1.12 -3.19 -15.43
C SER A 110 1.15 -1.83 -16.14
N TRP A 111 1.15 -0.72 -15.39
CA TRP A 111 1.30 0.63 -15.94
C TRP A 111 2.77 1.04 -16.14
N PHE A 112 3.73 0.26 -15.61
CA PHE A 112 5.16 0.58 -15.56
C PHE A 112 5.97 -0.54 -16.23
#